data_AF-A0A3B0X5B0-F1
#
_entry.id   AF-A0A3B0X5B0-F1
#
_cell.length_a   1.000
_cell.length_b   1.000
_cell.length_c   1.000
_cell.angle_alpha   90.00
_cell.angle_beta   90.00
_cell.angle_gamma   90.00
#
_symmetry.space_group_name_H-M   'P 1'
#
loop_
_entity.id
_entity.type
_entity.pdbx_description
1 polymer ?
#
loop_
_entity_poly.entity_id
_entity_poly.type
_entity_poly.pdbx_seq_one_letter_code
_entity_poly.pdbx_strand_id
1 'polypeptide(L)'
;MDDIYTRFWNKYRLKTEACNISDADHQCYIQHVNTFINAHPGQRLADLEGSDVYRYILGIAGQKTTILTSTEVAELNQLTDALRILFVEMVQATWSLDFNWDLKFSIREPVS
;
A
#
# COMPACT_ATOMS: atom_id res chain seq x y z
N MET A 1 -5.00 8.22 27.64
CA MET A 1 -6.23 7.96 26.86
C MET A 1 -5.74 7.59 25.48
N ASP A 2 -5.60 6.29 25.17
CA ASP A 2 -5.21 5.88 23.81
C ASP A 2 -6.38 6.18 22.88
N ASP A 3 -6.21 7.19 22.02
CA ASP A 3 -7.20 7.50 21.00
C ASP A 3 -7.28 6.39 19.94
N ILE A 4 -8.39 6.37 19.20
CA ILE A 4 -8.67 5.36 18.18
C ILE A 4 -7.57 5.34 17.10
N TYR A 5 -6.96 6.50 16.82
CA TYR A 5 -5.88 6.67 15.86
C TYR A 5 -4.62 5.90 16.30
N THR A 6 -4.23 6.04 17.56
CA THR A 6 -3.10 5.32 18.16
C THR A 6 -3.33 3.81 18.15
N ARG A 7 -4.55 3.37 18.47
CA ARG A 7 -4.92 1.94 18.42
C ARG A 7 -4.85 1.36 17.01
N PHE A 8 -5.33 2.11 16.02
CA PHE A 8 -5.27 1.70 14.61
C PHE A 8 -3.82 1.45 14.17
N TRP A 9 -2.94 2.43 14.39
CA TRP A 9 -1.54 2.33 13.96
C TRP A 9 -0.73 1.31 14.76
N ASN A 10 -1.02 1.13 16.05
CA ASN A 10 -0.42 0.05 16.83
C ASN A 10 -0.82 -1.33 16.29
N LYS A 11 -2.11 -1.52 15.96
CA LYS A 11 -2.56 -2.78 15.35
C LYS A 11 -1.97 -2.98 13.96
N TYR A 12 -1.87 -1.93 13.15
CA TYR A 12 -1.23 -2.01 11.83
C TYR A 12 0.25 -2.40 11.95
N ARG A 13 0.98 -1.80 12.90
CA ARG A 13 2.38 -2.15 13.18
C ARG A 13 2.53 -3.64 13.50
N LEU A 14 1.72 -4.18 14.40
CA LEU A 14 1.72 -5.62 14.74
C LEU A 14 1.47 -6.51 13.51
N LYS A 15 0.63 -6.08 12.56
CA LYS A 15 0.37 -6.83 11.32
C LYS A 15 1.55 -6.81 10.36
N THR A 16 2.23 -5.67 10.24
CA THR A 16 3.47 -5.57 9.47
C THR A 16 4.60 -6.40 10.10
N GLU A 17 4.69 -6.48 11.43
CA GLU A 17 5.71 -7.29 12.14
C GLU A 17 5.49 -8.78 11.85
N ALA A 18 4.22 -9.23 11.88
CA ALA A 18 3.85 -10.60 11.53
C ALA A 18 4.18 -10.97 10.06
N CYS A 19 4.36 -9.96 9.20
CA CYS A 19 4.79 -10.14 7.81
C CYS A 19 6.33 -10.06 7.64
N ASN A 20 7.10 -10.04 8.74
CA ASN A 20 8.56 -9.91 8.76
C ASN A 20 9.10 -8.62 8.10
N ILE A 21 8.31 -7.54 8.15
CA ILE A 21 8.79 -6.22 7.74
C ILE A 21 9.76 -5.69 8.81
N SER A 22 10.86 -5.07 8.39
CA SER A 22 11.89 -4.56 9.31
C SER A 22 11.44 -3.28 10.00
N ASP A 23 11.94 -3.02 11.22
CA ASP A 23 11.73 -1.76 11.99
C ASP A 23 11.99 -0.50 11.17
N ALA A 24 12.99 -0.54 10.28
CA ALA A 24 13.32 0.57 9.39
C ALA A 24 12.25 0.81 8.31
N ASP A 25 11.61 -0.26 7.83
CA ASP A 25 10.60 -0.20 6.78
C ASP A 25 9.20 0.11 7.31
N HIS A 26 8.92 -0.19 8.58
CA HIS A 26 7.62 0.05 9.21
C HIS A 26 7.13 1.49 9.04
N GLN A 27 8.02 2.47 9.17
CA GLN A 27 7.67 3.87 9.00
C GLN A 27 7.23 4.17 7.55
N CYS A 28 7.88 3.57 6.56
CA CYS A 28 7.50 3.70 5.16
C CYS A 28 6.12 3.09 4.90
N TYR A 29 5.83 1.90 5.45
CA TYR A 29 4.51 1.26 5.32
C TYR A 29 3.39 2.10 5.94
N ILE A 30 3.62 2.66 7.13
CA ILE A 30 2.66 3.58 7.77
C ILE A 30 2.44 4.80 6.89
N GLN A 31 3.51 5.38 6.35
CA GLN A 31 3.42 6.57 5.51
C GLN A 31 2.65 6.29 4.21
N HIS A 32 2.86 5.14 3.58
CA HIS A 32 2.11 4.70 2.40
C HIS A 32 0.61 4.60 2.70
N VAL A 33 0.23 3.90 3.77
CA VAL A 33 -1.18 3.74 4.17
C VAL A 33 -1.81 5.08 4.54
N ASN A 34 -1.08 5.93 5.28
CA ASN A 34 -1.59 7.24 5.68
C ASN A 34 -1.83 8.13 4.46
N THR A 35 -0.92 8.11 3.49
CA THR A 35 -1.06 8.87 2.23
C THR A 35 -2.26 8.37 1.42
N PHE A 36 -2.44 7.05 1.35
CA PHE A 36 -3.61 6.45 0.69
C PHE A 36 -4.93 6.86 1.35
N ILE A 37 -5.03 6.82 2.69
CA ILE A 37 -6.21 7.27 3.43
C ILE A 37 -6.51 8.74 3.15
N ASN A 38 -5.48 9.59 3.16
CA ASN A 38 -5.63 11.02 2.90
C ASN A 38 -6.02 11.33 1.44
N ALA A 39 -5.71 10.45 0.49
CA ALA A 39 -6.14 10.56 -0.89
C ALA A 39 -7.62 10.21 -1.12
N HIS A 40 -8.30 9.63 -0.12
CA HIS A 40 -9.72 9.24 -0.17
C HIS A 40 -10.51 9.93 0.96
N PRO A 41 -10.54 11.28 1.00
CA PRO A 41 -11.13 12.01 2.12
C PRO A 41 -12.62 11.71 2.27
N GLY A 42 -13.03 11.38 3.49
CA GLY A 42 -14.43 11.10 3.83
C GLY A 42 -14.95 9.73 3.43
N GLN A 43 -14.15 8.91 2.73
CA GLN A 43 -14.49 7.52 2.44
C GLN A 43 -14.01 6.61 3.56
N ARG A 44 -14.84 5.64 3.96
CA ARG A 44 -14.40 4.61 4.90
C ARG A 44 -13.61 3.57 4.14
N LEU A 45 -12.53 3.07 4.75
CA LEU A 45 -11.74 1.98 4.16
C LEU A 45 -12.57 0.75 3.79
N ALA A 46 -13.62 0.44 4.55
CA ALA A 46 -14.51 -0.69 4.27
C ALA A 46 -15.39 -0.50 3.02
N ASP A 47 -15.58 0.75 2.58
CA ASP A 47 -16.39 1.09 1.41
C ASP A 47 -15.55 1.18 0.12
N LEU A 48 -14.22 1.12 0.23
CA LEU A 48 -13.31 1.13 -0.92
C LEU A 48 -13.24 -0.27 -1.56
N GLU A 49 -13.08 -0.29 -2.87
CA GLU A 49 -12.95 -1.51 -3.67
C GLU A 49 -11.54 -1.68 -4.22
N GLY A 50 -11.22 -2.89 -4.69
CA GLY A 50 -9.95 -3.16 -5.37
C GLY A 50 -9.72 -2.25 -6.58
N SER A 51 -10.79 -1.78 -7.23
CA SER A 51 -10.68 -0.82 -8.33
C SER A 51 -10.13 0.55 -7.90
N ASP A 52 -10.43 1.00 -6.68
CA ASP A 52 -9.91 2.25 -6.12
C ASP A 52 -8.42 2.12 -5.78
N VAL A 53 -8.04 1.00 -5.14
CA VAL A 53 -6.64 0.67 -4.86
C VAL A 53 -5.82 0.59 -6.14
N TYR A 54 -6.33 -0.11 -7.16
CA TYR A 54 -5.66 -0.23 -8.45
C TYR A 54 -5.47 1.13 -9.12
N ARG A 55 -6.52 1.97 -9.15
CA ARG A 55 -6.43 3.33 -9.71
C ARG A 55 -5.42 4.19 -8.96
N TYR A 56 -5.39 4.11 -7.63
CA TYR A 56 -4.42 4.84 -6.81
C TYR A 56 -2.98 4.45 -7.16
N ILE A 57 -2.66 3.14 -7.14
CA ILE A 57 -1.31 2.65 -7.42
C ILE A 57 -0.88 3.03 -8.85
N LEU A 58 -1.77 2.89 -9.85
CA LEU A 58 -1.49 3.33 -11.21
C LEU A 58 -1.30 4.84 -11.34
N GLY A 59 -2.00 5.63 -10.53
CA GLY A 59 -1.82 7.08 -10.45
C GLY A 59 -0.42 7.44 -10.00
N ILE A 60 0.10 6.75 -8.97
CA ILE A 60 1.48 6.91 -8.48
C ILE A 60 2.50 6.41 -9.53
N ALA A 61 2.23 5.28 -10.17
CA ALA A 61 3.11 4.73 -11.20
C ALA A 61 3.18 5.57 -12.49
N GLY A 62 2.36 6.62 -12.63
CA GLY A 62 2.37 7.51 -13.79
C GLY A 62 1.87 6.82 -15.05
N GLN A 63 0.54 6.76 -15.22
CA GLN A 63 -0.22 6.36 -16.42
C GLN A 63 0.58 5.66 -17.55
N LYS A 64 0.61 4.32 -17.52
CA LYS A 64 0.88 3.36 -18.63
C LYS A 64 2.09 3.52 -19.57
N THR A 65 2.91 4.58 -19.49
CA THR A 65 4.02 4.81 -20.43
C THR A 65 5.34 5.19 -19.76
N THR A 66 5.42 5.18 -18.44
CA THR A 66 6.65 5.53 -17.73
C THR A 66 7.50 4.30 -17.51
N ILE A 67 8.72 4.32 -18.05
CA ILE A 67 9.72 3.31 -17.72
C ILE A 67 10.31 3.70 -16.36
N LEU A 68 10.06 2.87 -15.34
CA LEU A 68 10.44 3.18 -13.96
C LEU A 68 11.89 2.75 -13.69
N THR A 69 12.54 3.44 -12.77
CA THR A 69 13.81 3.00 -12.19
C THR A 69 13.59 1.79 -11.27
N SER A 70 14.66 1.05 -10.97
CA SER A 70 14.60 -0.05 -10.01
C SER A 70 14.14 0.40 -8.62
N THR A 71 14.54 1.60 -8.20
CA THR A 71 14.11 2.21 -6.93
C THR A 71 12.61 2.51 -6.93
N GLU A 72 12.08 3.13 -7.98
CA GLU A 72 10.64 3.41 -8.08
C GLU A 72 9.79 2.13 -8.11
N VAL A 73 10.28 1.07 -8.77
CA VAL A 73 9.60 -0.24 -8.72
C VAL A 73 9.63 -0.83 -7.31
N ALA A 74 10.75 -0.71 -6.59
CA ALA A 74 10.81 -1.17 -5.20
C ALA A 74 9.84 -0.39 -4.29
N GLU A 75 9.76 0.93 -4.46
CA GLU A 75 8.81 1.79 -3.72
C GLU A 75 7.34 1.43 -4.04
N LEU A 76 7.00 1.18 -5.31
CA LEU A 76 5.65 0.75 -5.70
C LEU A 76 5.30 -0.63 -5.17
N ASN A 77 6.26 -1.56 -5.13
CA ASN A 77 6.07 -2.87 -4.52
C ASN A 77 5.81 -2.73 -3.02
N GLN A 78 6.57 -1.87 -2.34
CA GLN A 78 6.38 -1.59 -0.92
C GLN A 78 5.03 -0.94 -0.64
N LEU A 79 4.61 0.03 -1.46
CA LEU A 79 3.27 0.63 -1.39
C LEU A 79 2.18 -0.44 -1.58
N THR A 80 2.33 -1.29 -2.60
CA THR A 80 1.35 -2.34 -2.91
C THR A 80 1.22 -3.33 -1.76
N ASP A 81 2.33 -3.75 -1.15
CA ASP A 81 2.30 -4.65 0.02
C ASP A 81 1.72 -3.98 1.26
N ALA A 82 2.02 -2.70 1.50
CA ALA A 82 1.42 -1.94 2.59
C ALA A 82 -0.12 -1.88 2.46
N LEU A 83 -0.63 -1.63 1.26
CA LEU A 83 -2.07 -1.65 0.99
C LEU A 83 -2.65 -3.06 1.09
N ARG A 84 -1.90 -4.10 0.69
CA ARG A 84 -2.32 -5.50 0.91
C ARG A 84 -2.55 -5.78 2.38
N ILE A 85 -1.58 -5.43 3.24
CA ILE A 85 -1.69 -5.65 4.69
C ILE A 85 -2.88 -4.86 5.25
N LEU A 86 -3.09 -3.62 4.82
CA LEU A 86 -4.24 -2.84 5.24
C LEU A 86 -5.57 -3.55 4.90
N PHE A 87 -5.78 -3.94 3.66
CA PHE A 87 -7.07 -4.45 3.23
C PHE A 87 -7.32 -5.92 3.60
N VAL A 88 -6.28 -6.75 3.58
CA VAL A 88 -6.37 -8.17 3.94
C VAL A 88 -6.41 -8.35 5.46
N GLU A 89 -5.46 -7.76 6.19
CA GLU A 89 -5.25 -8.08 7.62
C GLU A 89 -6.04 -7.19 8.57
N MET A 90 -6.30 -5.93 8.18
CA MET A 90 -6.92 -4.94 9.06
C MET A 90 -8.39 -4.72 8.75
N VAL A 91 -8.70 -4.39 7.49
CA VAL A 91 -10.07 -4.13 7.03
C VAL A 91 -10.82 -5.44 6.78
N GLN A 92 -10.09 -6.49 6.36
CA GLN A 92 -10.66 -7.79 5.95
C GLN A 92 -11.70 -7.63 4.83
N ALA A 93 -11.35 -6.79 3.84
CA ALA A 93 -12.23 -6.55 2.71
C ALA A 93 -12.37 -7.83 1.88
N THR A 94 -13.59 -8.23 1.56
CA THR A 94 -13.87 -9.50 0.85
C THR A 94 -13.16 -9.57 -0.50
N TRP A 95 -13.14 -8.46 -1.25
CA TRP A 95 -12.46 -8.35 -2.55
C TRP A 95 -10.94 -8.52 -2.47
N SER A 96 -10.33 -8.30 -1.29
CA SER A 96 -8.87 -8.29 -1.13
C SER A 96 -8.21 -9.65 -1.37
N LEU A 97 -8.98 -10.74 -1.23
CA LEU A 97 -8.49 -12.10 -1.45
C LEU A 97 -8.41 -12.45 -2.94
N ASP A 98 -9.26 -11.84 -3.77
CA ASP A 98 -9.31 -12.03 -5.22
C ASP A 98 -8.52 -10.96 -5.98
N PHE A 99 -8.06 -9.92 -5.29
CA PHE A 99 -7.28 -8.84 -5.88
C PHE A 99 -5.85 -9.28 -6.20
N ASN A 100 -5.38 -8.95 -7.41
CA ASN A 100 -4.00 -9.23 -7.79
C ASN A 100 -3.04 -8.20 -7.17
N TRP A 101 -2.43 -8.58 -6.04
CA TRP A 101 -1.41 -7.78 -5.36
C TRP A 101 -0.02 -7.85 -6.04
N ASP A 102 0.23 -8.78 -6.94
CA ASP A 102 1.48 -8.89 -7.70
C ASP A 102 1.42 -8.06 -8.99
N LEU A 103 1.33 -6.75 -8.82
CA LEU A 103 1.29 -5.80 -9.92
C LEU A 103 2.66 -5.76 -10.63
N LYS A 104 2.66 -5.99 -11.95
CA LYS A 104 3.89 -5.97 -12.74
C LYS A 104 4.17 -4.56 -13.27
N PHE A 105 5.33 -4.03 -12.90
CA PHE A 105 5.86 -2.75 -13.40
C PHE A 105 7.10 -2.99 -14.27
N SER A 106 7.27 -2.23 -15.35
CA SER A 106 8.41 -2.37 -16.27
C SER A 106 9.54 -1.41 -15.88
N ILE A 107 10.77 -1.93 -15.84
CA ILE A 107 11.99 -1.19 -15.44
C ILE A 107 12.75 -0.68 -16.66
N ARG A 108 13.42 0.47 -16.54
CA ARG A 108 14.42 0.94 -17.51
C ARG A 108 15.75 0.37 -17.11
N GLU A 109 16.33 -0.49 -17.94
CA GLU A 109 17.73 -0.88 -17.73
C GLU A 109 18.61 0.36 -17.91
N PRO A 110 19.54 0.63 -16.98
CA PRO A 110 20.50 1.70 -17.16
C PRO A 110 21.36 1.35 -18.39
N VAL A 111 21.30 2.20 -19.41
CA VAL A 111 22.22 2.10 -20.55
C VAL A 111 23.62 2.35 -20.00
N SER A 112 24.48 1.32 -20.04
CA SER A 112 25.88 1.40 -19.63
C SER A 112 26.70 2.34 -20.51
#